data_AF-A0ABD3PWR7-F1
#
_entry.id   AF-A0ABD3PWR7-F1
#
_cell.length_a   1.000
_cell.length_b   1.000
_cell.length_c   1.000
_cell.angle_alpha   90.00
_cell.angle_beta   90.00
_cell.angle_gamma   90.00
#
_symmetry.space_group_name_H-M   'P 1'
#
loop_
_entity.id
_entity.type
_entity.pdbx_description
1 polymer ?
#
loop_
_entity_poly.entity_id
_entity_poly.type
_entity_poly.pdbx_seq_one_letter_code
_entity_poly.pdbx_strand_id
1 'polypeptide(L)'
;MMNRRAPDSGGAQPTRKGDEESLLQTPGKASLEPASPSSPPHSAVGANPMLYSKLILRKVFAIVSSDEDETAPSAANGYGIITLLKDVTIGTVFGVLTISILIFLDHINVIHLQSAHNFRQSAFSVVNDPETLATLEESAGLKFIPVSDYNAMKSEIEAATGKVAKVKDTMAERIKETEEKKAELGPLQAEYEKLLKESTLELDKWCGECSWMGGTSCDSRKQYFMDQYGHTEIFSKVAIMKQSPGCKKKD
;
A
#
# COMPACT_ATOMS: atom_id res chain seq x y z
N MET A 1 54.26 40.27 -29.30
CA MET A 1 53.62 41.17 -28.31
C MET A 1 52.17 40.74 -28.19
N MET A 2 51.84 40.11 -27.06
CA MET A 2 50.56 39.50 -26.75
C MET A 2 49.66 40.53 -26.07
N ASN A 3 48.36 40.55 -26.37
CA ASN A 3 47.38 41.22 -25.53
C ASN A 3 46.16 40.32 -25.34
N ARG A 4 45.99 39.80 -24.13
CA ARG A 4 44.87 38.99 -23.66
C ARG A 4 43.77 39.92 -23.14
N ARG A 5 42.51 39.66 -23.50
CA ARG A 5 41.33 40.23 -22.85
C ARG A 5 40.45 39.08 -22.40
N ALA A 6 40.22 38.98 -21.10
CA ALA A 6 39.25 38.08 -20.49
C ALA A 6 37.88 38.78 -20.37
N PRO A 7 36.75 38.05 -20.43
CA PRO A 7 35.48 38.55 -19.95
C PRO A 7 35.09 37.94 -18.59
N ASP A 8 34.37 38.78 -17.86
CA ASP A 8 33.94 38.73 -16.47
C ASP A 8 32.75 37.77 -16.24
N SER A 9 32.72 37.15 -15.06
CA SER A 9 31.75 36.14 -14.63
C SER A 9 30.66 36.76 -13.75
N GLY A 10 29.47 36.99 -14.32
CA GLY A 10 28.28 37.43 -13.58
C GLY A 10 27.45 36.25 -13.08
N GLY A 11 27.55 35.93 -11.79
CA GLY A 11 26.68 34.98 -11.10
C GLY A 11 25.37 35.64 -10.66
N ALA A 12 24.24 35.09 -11.11
CA ALA A 12 22.91 35.49 -10.68
C ALA A 12 22.33 34.47 -9.69
N GLN A 13 21.88 34.97 -8.54
CA GLN A 13 21.23 34.22 -7.46
C GLN A 13 19.80 34.77 -7.33
N PRO A 14 18.73 33.96 -7.36
CA PRO A 14 17.39 34.45 -7.03
C PRO A 14 17.00 34.12 -5.59
N THR A 15 16.56 35.17 -4.91
CA THR A 15 16.04 35.23 -3.54
C THR A 15 14.59 34.71 -3.44
N ARG A 16 14.35 34.04 -2.31
CA ARG A 16 13.08 33.56 -1.75
C ARG A 16 12.15 34.73 -1.40
N LYS A 17 10.87 34.67 -1.75
CA LYS A 17 9.81 35.50 -1.15
C LYS A 17 8.50 34.71 -1.11
N GLY A 18 8.06 34.36 0.09
CA GLY A 18 6.69 33.94 0.36
C GLY A 18 5.89 35.16 0.75
N ASP A 19 4.59 35.14 0.44
CA ASP A 19 3.59 35.96 1.08
C ASP A 19 2.29 35.12 1.18
N GLU A 20 1.69 35.28 2.34
CA GLU A 20 0.55 34.60 2.96
C GLU A 20 -0.77 35.33 2.63
N GLU A 21 -1.90 34.79 3.11
CA GLU A 21 -3.24 35.42 3.22
C GLU A 21 -4.10 35.58 1.95
N SER A 22 -5.43 35.42 1.96
CA SER A 22 -6.42 34.91 2.91
C SER A 22 -7.80 34.97 2.22
N LEU A 23 -8.73 34.09 2.65
CA LEU A 23 -10.20 34.27 2.70
C LEU A 23 -11.00 34.57 1.41
N LEU A 24 -11.84 33.61 1.00
CA LEU A 24 -13.28 33.88 1.02
C LEU A 24 -14.11 32.59 1.22
N GLN A 25 -14.87 32.63 2.31
CA GLN A 25 -15.87 31.68 2.76
C GLN A 25 -17.23 32.10 2.20
N THR A 26 -18.14 31.17 1.88
CA THR A 26 -19.56 31.25 2.29
C THR A 26 -20.34 29.95 1.93
N PRO A 27 -21.47 29.68 2.62
CA PRO A 27 -22.04 28.36 2.87
C PRO A 27 -23.33 28.05 2.09
N GLY A 28 -23.73 26.78 2.06
CA GLY A 28 -25.04 26.35 1.55
C GLY A 28 -25.46 24.94 2.03
N LYS A 29 -26.22 24.91 3.13
CA LYS A 29 -27.20 23.86 3.53
C LYS A 29 -28.16 23.56 2.35
N ALA A 30 -28.88 22.45 2.20
CA ALA A 30 -29.04 21.13 2.83
C ALA A 30 -30.01 20.36 1.90
N SER A 31 -29.94 19.03 1.81
CA SER A 31 -31.15 18.22 1.55
C SER A 31 -30.92 16.77 1.97
N LEU A 32 -31.93 16.26 2.68
CA LEU A 32 -32.04 14.93 3.25
C LEU A 32 -32.30 13.88 2.16
N GLU A 33 -31.64 12.72 2.27
CA GLU A 33 -32.21 11.40 1.92
C GLU A 33 -31.30 10.30 2.52
N PRO A 34 -31.80 9.42 3.41
CA PRO A 34 -31.08 8.22 3.80
C PRO A 34 -31.58 7.04 2.95
N ALA A 35 -30.84 6.72 1.88
CA ALA A 35 -31.02 5.47 1.16
C ALA A 35 -30.06 4.41 1.74
N SER A 36 -30.65 3.42 2.39
CA SER A 36 -30.00 2.18 2.85
C SER A 36 -29.26 1.46 1.72
N PRO A 37 -28.04 0.97 1.98
CA PRO A 37 -27.54 -0.23 1.32
C PRO A 37 -27.35 -1.36 2.33
N SER A 38 -28.11 -2.44 2.12
CA SER A 38 -27.94 -3.75 2.71
C SER A 38 -26.51 -4.26 2.56
N SER A 39 -25.85 -4.56 3.68
CA SER A 39 -24.58 -5.28 3.72
C SER A 39 -24.79 -6.80 3.58
N PRO A 40 -23.82 -7.54 3.01
CA PRO A 40 -23.88 -8.99 2.89
C PRO A 40 -23.63 -9.71 4.23
N PRO A 41 -24.05 -10.97 4.39
CA PRO A 41 -23.91 -11.72 5.62
C PRO A 41 -22.46 -12.19 5.77
N HIS A 42 -21.66 -11.49 6.58
CA HIS A 42 -20.45 -12.09 7.13
C HIS A 42 -20.82 -12.92 8.35
N SER A 43 -20.67 -14.22 8.20
CA SER A 43 -20.79 -15.24 9.22
C SER A 43 -20.10 -14.81 10.52
N ALA A 44 -20.92 -14.37 11.47
CA ALA A 44 -20.52 -14.30 12.86
C ALA A 44 -20.33 -15.74 13.34
N VAL A 45 -19.07 -16.20 13.34
CA VAL A 45 -18.64 -17.21 14.30
C VAL A 45 -18.69 -16.52 15.66
N GLY A 46 -19.90 -16.47 16.20
CA GLY A 46 -20.18 -16.02 17.55
C GLY A 46 -19.52 -16.99 18.51
N ALA A 47 -18.25 -16.73 18.84
CA ALA A 47 -17.63 -17.26 20.03
C ALA A 47 -18.34 -16.60 21.22
N ASN A 48 -19.51 -17.14 21.57
CA ASN A 48 -20.23 -16.77 22.76
C ASN A 48 -19.29 -17.03 23.95
N PRO A 49 -18.80 -15.99 24.66
CA PRO A 49 -17.86 -16.17 25.77
C PRO A 49 -18.48 -17.03 26.90
N MET A 50 -19.81 -17.08 26.96
CA MET A 50 -20.61 -17.94 27.83
C MET A 50 -20.47 -19.45 27.56
N LEU A 51 -20.10 -19.86 26.34
CA LEU A 51 -19.94 -21.29 25.99
C LEU A 51 -18.53 -21.78 26.34
N TYR A 52 -17.52 -20.96 26.09
CA TYR A 52 -16.15 -21.27 26.51
C TYR A 52 -16.01 -21.30 28.03
N SER A 53 -16.61 -20.34 28.75
CA SER A 53 -16.62 -20.37 30.21
C SER A 53 -17.32 -21.61 30.75
N LYS A 54 -18.45 -22.03 30.15
CA LYS A 54 -19.16 -23.28 30.52
C LYS A 54 -18.33 -24.53 30.28
N LEU A 55 -17.56 -24.61 29.18
CA LEU A 55 -16.70 -25.75 28.87
C LEU A 55 -15.50 -25.84 29.83
N ILE A 56 -14.90 -24.69 30.18
CA ILE A 56 -13.81 -24.63 31.14
C ILE A 56 -14.30 -24.96 32.55
N LEU A 57 -15.43 -24.39 32.99
CA LEU A 57 -16.06 -24.73 34.28
C LEU A 57 -16.42 -26.22 34.36
N ARG A 58 -16.94 -26.82 33.28
CA ARG A 58 -17.21 -28.27 33.26
C ARG A 58 -15.94 -29.11 33.39
N LYS A 59 -14.86 -28.74 32.71
CA LYS A 59 -13.59 -29.47 32.83
C LYS A 59 -12.96 -29.31 34.21
N VAL A 60 -12.98 -28.12 34.78
CA VAL A 60 -12.46 -27.87 36.13
C VAL A 60 -13.32 -28.59 37.18
N PHE A 61 -14.64 -28.54 37.05
CA PHE A 61 -15.55 -29.24 37.96
C PHE A 61 -15.44 -30.77 37.83
N ALA A 62 -15.22 -31.29 36.62
CA ALA A 62 -14.93 -32.71 36.40
C ALA A 62 -13.60 -33.10 37.05
N ILE A 63 -12.52 -32.34 36.87
CA ILE A 63 -11.23 -32.63 37.52
C ILE A 63 -11.34 -32.56 39.05
N VAL A 64 -12.16 -31.65 39.58
CA VAL A 64 -12.39 -31.52 41.03
C VAL A 64 -13.33 -32.62 41.57
N SER A 65 -14.24 -33.15 40.76
CA SER A 65 -15.23 -34.17 41.17
C SER A 65 -14.89 -35.60 40.77
N SER A 66 -13.91 -35.83 39.89
CA SER A 66 -13.53 -37.16 39.40
C SER A 66 -12.60 -37.91 40.36
N ASP A 67 -12.98 -38.00 41.63
CA ASP A 67 -12.14 -38.70 42.61
C ASP A 67 -12.94 -39.29 43.78
N GLU A 68 -13.96 -40.10 43.46
CA GLU A 68 -14.65 -40.95 44.46
C GLU A 68 -14.74 -42.44 44.07
N ASP A 69 -14.38 -42.85 42.85
CA ASP A 69 -14.55 -44.25 42.41
C ASP A 69 -13.27 -44.86 41.81
N GLU A 70 -12.20 -44.99 42.60
CA GLU A 70 -11.31 -46.17 42.50
C GLU A 70 -10.70 -46.50 43.87
N THR A 71 -11.50 -47.18 44.68
CA THR A 71 -10.99 -48.01 45.77
C THR A 71 -10.30 -49.27 45.21
N ALA A 72 -8.98 -49.40 45.40
CA ALA A 72 -8.40 -50.64 45.89
C ALA A 72 -7.02 -50.41 46.56
N PRO A 73 -6.68 -51.18 47.61
CA PRO A 73 -5.87 -50.72 48.73
C PRO A 73 -4.46 -51.30 48.71
N SER A 74 -3.43 -50.49 48.97
CA SER A 74 -2.17 -50.95 49.61
C SER A 74 -1.25 -49.77 49.90
N ALA A 75 -1.20 -49.35 51.16
CA ALA A 75 -0.07 -48.72 51.88
C ALA A 75 -0.59 -47.64 52.84
N ALA A 76 -0.73 -48.01 54.11
CA ALA A 76 -1.29 -47.21 55.20
C ALA A 76 -0.50 -45.93 55.57
N ASN A 77 0.50 -45.49 54.78
CA ASN A 77 1.32 -44.31 55.07
C ASN A 77 1.22 -43.19 54.00
N GLY A 78 0.50 -43.40 52.89
CA GLY A 78 0.43 -42.42 51.79
C GLY A 78 -0.79 -41.50 51.80
N TYR A 79 -1.86 -41.87 52.51
CA TYR A 79 -3.15 -41.15 52.46
C TYR A 79 -3.08 -39.72 53.02
N GLY A 80 -2.23 -39.46 54.03
CA GLY A 80 -2.14 -38.13 54.64
C GLY A 80 -1.45 -37.07 53.76
N ILE A 81 -0.57 -37.48 52.86
CA ILE A 81 0.14 -36.54 51.97
C ILE A 81 -0.76 -36.17 50.79
N ILE A 82 -1.55 -37.13 50.30
CA ILE A 82 -2.48 -36.92 49.18
C ILE A 82 -3.63 -35.98 49.61
N THR A 83 -4.15 -36.13 50.83
CA THR A 83 -5.20 -35.23 51.35
C THR A 83 -4.70 -33.80 51.54
N LEU A 84 -3.48 -33.61 52.05
CA LEU A 84 -2.88 -32.28 52.20
C LEU A 84 -2.68 -31.56 50.86
N LEU A 85 -2.23 -32.28 49.82
CA LEU A 85 -2.06 -31.70 48.49
C LEU A 85 -3.41 -31.29 47.87
N LYS A 86 -4.46 -32.10 48.13
CA LYS A 86 -5.84 -31.80 47.70
C LYS A 86 -6.39 -30.56 48.40
N ASP A 87 -6.17 -30.40 49.70
CA ASP A 87 -6.61 -29.20 50.43
C ASP A 87 -5.87 -27.93 49.99
N VAL A 88 -4.56 -28.02 49.72
CA VAL A 88 -3.77 -26.88 49.21
C VAL A 88 -4.24 -26.47 47.81
N THR A 89 -4.50 -27.44 46.93
CA THR A 89 -4.99 -27.14 45.56
C THR A 89 -6.41 -26.56 45.58
N ILE A 90 -7.32 -27.13 46.38
CA ILE A 90 -8.68 -26.59 46.57
C ILE A 90 -8.61 -25.18 47.16
N GLY A 91 -7.79 -24.96 48.19
CA GLY A 91 -7.60 -23.65 48.80
C GLY A 91 -7.05 -22.62 47.82
N THR A 92 -6.12 -23.01 46.94
CA THR A 92 -5.57 -22.14 45.90
C THR A 92 -6.62 -21.77 44.86
N VAL A 93 -7.40 -22.75 44.37
CA VAL A 93 -8.48 -22.49 43.41
C VAL A 93 -9.54 -21.58 44.03
N PHE A 94 -9.92 -21.84 45.29
CA PHE A 94 -10.89 -21.01 45.99
C PHE A 94 -10.36 -19.59 46.25
N GLY A 95 -9.07 -19.44 46.56
CA GLY A 95 -8.41 -18.15 46.69
C GLY A 95 -8.43 -17.33 45.39
N VAL A 96 -8.03 -17.93 44.27
CA VAL A 96 -8.06 -17.28 42.95
C VAL A 96 -9.49 -16.92 42.55
N LEU A 97 -10.46 -17.80 42.80
CA LEU A 97 -11.87 -17.56 42.51
C LEU A 97 -12.44 -16.43 43.38
N THR A 98 -12.08 -16.38 44.67
CA THR A 98 -12.49 -15.30 45.58
C THR A 98 -11.90 -13.95 45.14
N ILE A 99 -10.61 -13.90 44.80
CA ILE A 99 -9.96 -12.67 44.28
C ILE A 99 -10.63 -12.22 42.98
N SER A 100 -10.94 -13.14 42.08
CA SER A 100 -11.63 -12.84 40.81
C SER A 100 -13.03 -12.26 41.05
N ILE A 101 -13.78 -12.78 42.02
CA ILE A 101 -15.09 -12.26 42.42
C ILE A 101 -14.96 -10.86 43.04
N LEU A 102 -13.94 -10.62 43.88
CA LEU A 102 -13.70 -9.29 44.46
C LEU A 102 -13.41 -8.24 43.38
N ILE A 103 -12.60 -8.57 42.37
CA ILE A 103 -12.35 -7.68 41.22
C ILE A 103 -13.63 -7.42 40.42
N PHE A 104 -14.46 -8.45 40.25
CA PHE A 104 -15.74 -8.31 39.55
C PHE A 104 -16.74 -7.43 40.30
N LEU A 105 -16.82 -7.56 41.63
CA LEU A 105 -17.66 -6.72 42.48
C LEU A 105 -17.17 -5.26 42.53
N ASP A 106 -15.86 -5.04 42.46
CA ASP A 106 -15.24 -3.72 42.29
C ASP A 106 -15.64 -3.09 40.94
N HIS A 107 -15.63 -3.88 39.85
CA HIS A 107 -16.07 -3.42 38.53
C HIS A 107 -17.57 -3.04 38.49
N ILE A 108 -18.43 -3.69 39.28
CA ILE A 108 -19.86 -3.35 39.39
C ILE A 108 -20.10 -2.19 40.37
N ASN A 109 -19.04 -1.69 41.02
CA ASN A 109 -19.11 -0.53 41.93
C ASN A 109 -19.98 -0.79 43.18
N VAL A 110 -20.14 -2.06 43.58
CA VAL A 110 -20.92 -2.46 44.76
C VAL A 110 -20.12 -2.24 46.05
N ILE A 111 -18.81 -2.38 45.98
CA ILE A 111 -17.88 -2.09 47.08
C ILE A 111 -16.95 -0.98 46.59
N HIS A 112 -17.10 0.22 47.14
CA HIS A 112 -16.22 1.35 46.83
C HIS A 112 -14.86 1.17 47.52
N LEU A 113 -13.98 0.38 46.93
CA LEU A 113 -12.58 0.33 47.34
C LEU A 113 -11.88 1.56 46.75
N GLN A 114 -11.77 2.64 47.53
CA GLN A 114 -10.99 3.84 47.13
C GLN A 114 -9.57 3.50 46.65
N SER A 115 -9.00 2.40 47.12
CA SER A 115 -7.71 1.87 46.67
C SER A 115 -7.69 1.46 45.19
N ALA A 116 -8.78 0.92 44.65
CA ALA A 116 -8.85 0.49 43.25
C ALA A 116 -8.86 1.68 42.30
N HIS A 117 -9.54 2.78 42.66
CA HIS A 117 -9.51 4.02 41.89
C HIS A 117 -8.11 4.64 41.88
N ASN A 118 -7.44 4.67 43.04
CA ASN A 118 -6.06 5.18 43.13
C ASN A 118 -5.07 4.28 42.37
N PHE A 119 -5.21 2.96 42.45
CA PHE A 119 -4.39 2.04 41.67
C PHE A 119 -4.60 2.23 40.17
N ARG A 120 -5.85 2.35 39.73
CA ARG A 120 -6.20 2.59 38.33
C ARG A 120 -5.62 3.92 37.83
N GLN A 121 -5.73 4.99 38.62
CA GLN A 121 -5.18 6.29 38.27
C GLN A 121 -3.64 6.26 38.17
N SER A 122 -2.96 5.58 39.11
CA SER A 122 -1.50 5.38 39.05
C SER A 122 -1.08 4.48 37.89
N ALA A 123 -1.86 3.45 37.56
CA ALA A 123 -1.59 2.61 36.40
C ALA A 123 -1.76 3.41 35.10
N PHE A 124 -2.80 4.24 34.99
CA PHE A 124 -2.97 5.11 33.83
C PHE A 124 -1.91 6.21 33.75
N SER A 125 -1.41 6.75 34.87
CA SER A 125 -0.30 7.71 34.79
C SER A 125 0.97 7.05 34.27
N VAL A 126 1.31 5.86 34.77
CA VAL A 126 2.50 5.12 34.32
C VAL A 126 2.39 4.70 32.86
N VAL A 127 1.21 4.28 32.39
CA VAL A 127 0.98 3.91 30.98
C VAL A 127 0.93 5.13 30.05
N ASN A 128 0.58 6.31 30.57
CA ASN A 128 0.60 7.55 29.79
C ASN A 128 1.96 8.28 29.85
N ASP A 129 2.90 7.81 30.67
CA ASP A 129 4.24 8.39 30.72
C ASP A 129 5.02 8.05 29.43
N PRO A 130 5.57 9.06 28.73
CA PRO A 130 6.19 8.87 27.42
C PRO A 130 7.43 7.97 27.46
N GLU A 131 8.17 7.93 28.58
CA GLU A 131 9.32 7.04 28.75
C GLU A 131 8.92 5.58 28.88
N THR A 132 7.83 5.30 29.61
CA THR A 132 7.28 3.95 29.75
C THR A 132 6.70 3.47 28.42
N LEU A 133 5.99 4.35 27.71
CA LEU A 133 5.50 4.07 26.37
C LEU A 133 6.63 3.74 25.40
N ALA A 134 7.69 4.56 25.34
CA ALA A 134 8.84 4.28 24.47
C ALA A 134 9.47 2.91 24.76
N THR A 135 9.60 2.55 26.04
CA THR A 135 10.14 1.24 26.45
C THR A 135 9.21 0.09 26.06
N LEU A 136 7.89 0.29 26.18
CA LEU A 136 6.88 -0.68 25.75
C LEU A 136 6.81 -0.80 24.23
N GLU A 137 6.95 0.30 23.49
CA GLU A 137 7.00 0.31 22.03
C GLU A 137 8.22 -0.45 21.51
N GLU A 138 9.39 -0.22 22.13
CA GLU A 138 10.63 -0.91 21.78
C GLU A 138 10.56 -2.40 22.11
N SER A 139 10.02 -2.77 23.27
CA SER A 139 9.96 -4.18 23.72
C SER A 139 8.86 -5.00 23.04
N ALA A 140 7.72 -4.39 22.69
CA ALA A 140 6.61 -5.08 22.03
C ALA A 140 6.67 -5.00 20.50
N GLY A 141 7.49 -4.11 19.92
CA GLY A 141 7.53 -3.86 18.48
C GLY A 141 6.20 -3.30 17.94
N LEU A 142 5.38 -2.72 18.81
CA LEU A 142 4.08 -2.13 18.49
C LEU A 142 4.16 -0.64 18.73
N LYS A 143 3.65 0.17 17.80
CA LYS A 143 3.55 1.62 17.97
C LYS A 143 2.18 1.97 18.57
N PHE A 144 2.16 2.60 19.73
CA PHE A 144 0.92 3.06 20.35
C PHE A 144 0.57 4.42 19.76
N ILE A 145 -0.54 4.46 19.02
CA ILE A 145 -1.03 5.68 18.39
C ILE A 145 -2.28 6.11 19.15
N PRO A 146 -2.42 7.41 19.51
CA PRO A 146 -3.65 7.93 20.09
C PRO A 146 -4.86 7.61 19.22
N VAL A 147 -6.02 7.39 19.85
CA VAL A 147 -7.25 7.04 19.11
C VAL A 147 -7.63 8.13 18.09
N SER A 148 -7.35 9.40 18.38
CA SER A 148 -7.53 10.52 17.43
C SER A 148 -6.72 10.32 16.15
N ASP A 149 -5.45 9.97 16.31
CA ASP A 149 -4.47 9.88 15.24
C ASP A 149 -4.69 8.59 14.44
N TYR A 150 -5.11 7.51 15.12
CA TYR A 150 -5.55 6.28 14.48
C TYR A 150 -6.75 6.54 13.56
N ASN A 151 -7.75 7.30 14.01
CA ASN A 151 -8.92 7.62 13.20
C ASN A 151 -8.56 8.53 12.01
N ALA A 152 -7.68 9.51 12.21
CA ALA A 152 -7.17 10.36 11.14
C ALA A 152 -6.43 9.51 10.07
N MET A 153 -5.48 8.68 10.49
CA MET A 153 -4.72 7.80 9.60
C MET A 153 -5.64 6.82 8.86
N LYS A 154 -6.64 6.25 9.54
CA LYS A 154 -7.63 5.37 8.92
C LYS A 154 -8.41 6.10 7.82
N SER A 155 -8.86 7.32 8.07
CA SER A 155 -9.60 8.11 7.08
C SER A 155 -8.75 8.47 5.85
N GLU A 156 -7.46 8.74 6.04
CA GLU A 156 -6.52 8.97 4.95
C GLU A 156 -6.28 7.71 4.11
N ILE A 157 -6.16 6.54 4.76
CA ILE A 157 -6.01 5.25 4.08
C ILE A 157 -7.26 4.92 3.24
N GLU A 158 -8.46 5.15 3.78
CA GLU A 158 -9.71 4.93 3.05
C GLU A 158 -9.82 5.87 1.83
N ALA A 159 -9.48 7.16 2.02
CA ALA A 159 -9.44 8.13 0.93
C ALA A 159 -8.38 7.77 -0.14
N ALA A 160 -7.21 7.28 0.27
CA ALA A 160 -6.16 6.84 -0.64
C ALA A 160 -6.59 5.58 -1.41
N THR A 161 -7.23 4.62 -0.74
CA THR A 161 -7.73 3.39 -1.36
C THR A 161 -8.78 3.70 -2.43
N GLY A 162 -9.68 4.65 -2.18
CA GLY A 162 -10.63 5.14 -3.17
C GLY A 162 -9.95 5.74 -4.41
N LYS A 163 -8.85 6.48 -4.24
CA LYS A 163 -8.05 7.01 -5.37
C LYS A 163 -7.32 5.91 -6.12
N VAL A 164 -6.74 4.94 -5.42
CA VAL A 164 -6.04 3.78 -6.02
C VAL A 164 -7.01 2.93 -6.85
N ALA A 165 -8.24 2.72 -6.38
CA ALA A 165 -9.27 2.01 -7.15
C ALA A 165 -9.58 2.72 -8.47
N LYS A 166 -9.79 4.05 -8.44
CA LYS A 166 -10.02 4.83 -9.67
C LYS A 166 -8.84 4.75 -10.64
N VAL A 167 -7.60 4.85 -10.14
CA VAL A 167 -6.39 4.74 -10.97
C VAL A 167 -6.28 3.35 -11.59
N LYS A 168 -6.63 2.29 -10.85
CA LYS A 168 -6.64 0.92 -11.36
C LYS A 168 -7.62 0.76 -12.52
N ASP A 169 -8.82 1.31 -12.41
CA ASP A 169 -9.82 1.26 -13.48
C ASP A 169 -9.35 2.03 -14.72
N THR A 170 -8.79 3.23 -14.55
CA THR A 170 -8.19 4.01 -15.65
C THR A 170 -7.03 3.28 -16.31
N MET A 171 -6.17 2.60 -15.55
CA MET A 171 -5.07 1.82 -16.11
C MET A 171 -5.56 0.62 -16.91
N ALA A 172 -6.60 -0.08 -16.44
CA ALA A 172 -7.21 -1.18 -17.17
C ALA A 172 -7.81 -0.71 -18.52
N GLU A 173 -8.46 0.44 -18.54
CA GLU A 173 -8.97 1.07 -19.77
C GLU A 173 -7.83 1.42 -20.74
N ARG A 174 -6.74 2.04 -20.25
CA ARG A 174 -5.57 2.38 -21.08
C ARG A 174 -4.86 1.15 -21.64
N ILE A 175 -4.80 0.06 -20.88
CA ILE A 175 -4.24 -1.22 -21.36
C ILE A 175 -5.07 -1.73 -22.53
N LYS A 176 -6.41 -1.75 -22.38
CA LYS A 176 -7.32 -2.19 -23.43
C LYS A 176 -7.19 -1.33 -24.71
N GLU A 177 -7.19 -0.01 -24.57
CA GLU A 177 -6.97 0.90 -25.72
C GLU A 177 -5.62 0.65 -26.42
N THR A 178 -4.57 0.33 -25.65
CA THR A 178 -3.23 0.05 -26.20
C THR A 178 -3.21 -1.28 -26.94
N GLU A 179 -3.89 -2.30 -26.42
CA GLU A 179 -4.01 -3.61 -27.09
C GLU A 179 -4.82 -3.50 -28.38
N GLU A 180 -5.93 -2.77 -28.39
CA GLU A 180 -6.73 -2.51 -29.58
C GLU A 180 -5.91 -1.78 -30.66
N LYS A 181 -5.22 -0.69 -30.30
CA LYS A 181 -4.33 0.02 -31.23
C LYS A 181 -3.19 -0.86 -31.74
N LYS A 182 -2.64 -1.73 -30.90
CA LYS A 182 -1.58 -2.66 -31.32
C LYS A 182 -2.12 -3.71 -32.31
N ALA A 183 -3.35 -4.17 -32.11
CA ALA A 183 -4.02 -5.08 -33.03
C ALA A 183 -4.30 -4.41 -34.39
N GLU A 184 -4.66 -3.12 -34.41
CA GLU A 184 -4.83 -2.34 -35.64
C GLU A 184 -3.51 -2.04 -36.37
N LEU A 185 -2.41 -1.85 -35.64
CA LEU A 185 -1.09 -1.61 -36.24
C LEU A 185 -0.49 -2.85 -36.91
N GLY A 186 -0.86 -4.06 -36.46
CA GLY A 186 -0.39 -5.33 -37.03
C GLY A 186 -0.62 -5.47 -38.54
N PRO A 187 -1.87 -5.38 -39.05
CA PRO A 187 -2.14 -5.47 -40.48
C PRO A 187 -1.54 -4.30 -41.26
N LEU A 188 -1.52 -3.09 -40.68
CA LEU A 188 -0.90 -1.91 -41.29
C LEU A 188 0.60 -2.09 -41.49
N GLN A 189 1.29 -2.70 -40.52
CA GLN A 189 2.71 -3.01 -40.63
C GLN A 189 2.97 -4.08 -41.69
N ALA A 190 2.11 -5.11 -41.77
CA ALA A 190 2.22 -6.13 -42.80
C ALA A 190 1.98 -5.56 -44.21
N GLU A 191 1.00 -4.68 -44.38
CA GLU A 191 0.78 -3.96 -45.63
C GLU A 191 1.97 -3.06 -45.96
N TYR A 192 2.49 -2.30 -45.00
CA TYR A 192 3.66 -1.45 -45.18
C TYR A 192 4.90 -2.23 -45.64
N GLU A 193 5.18 -3.39 -45.01
CA GLU A 193 6.27 -4.27 -45.43
C GLU A 193 6.03 -4.90 -46.80
N LYS A 194 4.78 -5.25 -47.11
CA LYS A 194 4.40 -5.77 -48.42
C LYS A 194 4.62 -4.71 -49.50
N LEU A 195 4.15 -3.49 -49.29
CA LEU A 195 4.39 -2.35 -50.17
C LEU A 195 5.89 -2.09 -50.33
N LEU A 196 6.70 -2.17 -49.26
CA LEU A 196 8.15 -2.06 -49.36
C LEU A 196 8.78 -3.11 -50.28
N LYS A 197 8.37 -4.38 -50.16
CA LYS A 197 8.92 -5.49 -50.95
C LYS A 197 8.41 -5.53 -52.40
N GLU A 198 7.14 -5.21 -52.61
CA GLU A 198 6.51 -5.17 -53.94
C GLU A 198 6.81 -3.87 -54.69
N SER A 199 7.31 -2.84 -53.99
CA SER A 199 7.43 -1.53 -54.59
C SER A 199 8.48 -1.44 -55.70
N THR A 200 7.97 -0.96 -56.82
CA THR A 200 8.55 -0.18 -57.91
C THR A 200 9.39 1.04 -57.49
N LEU A 201 9.72 1.19 -56.20
CA LEU A 201 10.41 2.35 -55.65
C LEU A 201 11.93 2.32 -55.90
N GLU A 202 12.45 1.24 -56.49
CA GLU A 202 13.86 1.06 -56.88
C GLU A 202 14.84 1.35 -55.71
N LEU A 203 14.43 1.08 -54.46
CA LEU A 203 15.23 1.39 -53.26
C LEU A 203 16.59 0.69 -53.25
N ASP A 204 16.68 -0.47 -53.91
CA ASP A 204 17.90 -1.23 -54.16
C ASP A 204 18.94 -0.44 -54.95
N LYS A 205 18.47 0.44 -55.85
CA LYS A 205 19.29 1.34 -56.65
C LYS A 205 19.72 2.60 -55.89
N TRP A 206 19.40 2.76 -54.61
CA TRP A 206 19.87 3.90 -53.82
C TRP A 206 21.41 3.94 -53.73
N CYS A 207 22.02 5.08 -54.05
CA CYS A 207 23.44 5.34 -53.87
C CYS A 207 23.65 6.44 -52.80
N GLY A 208 24.00 6.05 -51.57
CA GLY A 208 24.23 6.99 -50.47
C GLY A 208 25.47 7.87 -50.65
N GLU A 209 26.52 7.30 -51.24
CA GLU A 209 27.82 7.96 -51.47
C GLU A 209 27.83 8.87 -52.70
N CYS A 210 26.84 8.75 -53.58
CA CYS A 210 26.77 9.55 -54.80
C CYS A 210 26.61 11.04 -54.49
N SER A 211 27.10 11.89 -55.40
CA SER A 211 26.96 13.34 -55.27
C SER A 211 25.56 13.79 -55.69
N TRP A 212 24.84 14.40 -54.75
CA TRP A 212 23.59 15.11 -55.00
C TRP A 212 23.91 16.53 -55.48
N MET A 213 23.58 16.82 -56.74
CA MET A 213 23.80 18.12 -57.41
C MET A 213 25.22 18.71 -57.25
N GLY A 214 26.25 17.85 -57.16
CA GLY A 214 27.66 18.28 -57.15
C GLY A 214 28.18 18.87 -55.84
N GLY A 215 27.36 18.92 -54.77
CA GLY A 215 27.72 19.63 -53.53
C GLY A 215 27.70 18.79 -52.25
N THR A 216 26.80 17.80 -52.13
CA THR A 216 26.62 17.00 -50.91
C THR A 216 26.34 15.54 -51.24
N SER A 217 26.63 14.59 -50.33
CA SER A 217 26.25 13.19 -50.57
C SER A 217 24.74 13.00 -50.49
N CYS A 218 24.20 12.03 -51.26
CA CYS A 218 22.79 11.68 -51.23
C CYS A 218 22.33 11.27 -49.82
N ASP A 219 23.18 10.60 -49.03
CA ASP A 219 22.87 10.28 -47.62
C ASP A 219 22.84 11.52 -46.71
N SER A 220 23.73 12.49 -46.90
CA SER A 220 23.66 13.77 -46.16
C SER A 220 22.35 14.50 -46.46
N ARG A 221 21.91 14.45 -47.72
CA ARG A 221 20.64 15.04 -48.15
C ARG A 221 19.44 14.28 -47.57
N LYS A 222 19.50 12.95 -47.51
CA LYS A 222 18.51 12.09 -46.86
C LYS A 222 18.36 12.46 -45.39
N GLN A 223 19.47 12.59 -44.67
CA GLN A 223 19.47 12.96 -43.26
C GLN A 223 18.91 14.37 -43.05
N TYR A 224 19.27 15.34 -43.90
CA TYR A 224 18.64 16.66 -43.89
C TYR A 224 17.10 16.59 -44.07
N PHE A 225 16.60 15.73 -44.96
CA PHE A 225 15.16 15.56 -45.15
C PHE A 225 14.46 14.94 -43.93
N MET A 226 15.11 14.00 -43.26
CA MET A 226 14.61 13.40 -42.02
C MET A 226 14.60 14.42 -40.88
N ASP A 227 15.70 15.16 -40.70
CA ASP A 227 15.88 16.08 -39.58
C ASP A 227 15.05 17.36 -39.73
N GLN A 228 14.93 17.91 -40.94
CA GLN A 228 14.23 19.19 -41.16
C GLN A 228 12.72 19.04 -41.35
N TYR A 229 12.28 17.95 -41.99
CA TYR A 229 10.89 17.76 -42.37
C TYR A 229 10.22 16.57 -41.66
N GLY A 230 10.94 15.84 -40.80
CA GLY A 230 10.41 14.68 -40.10
C GLY A 230 10.00 13.54 -41.04
N HIS A 231 10.56 13.49 -42.25
CA HIS A 231 10.21 12.46 -43.22
C HIS A 231 10.82 11.11 -42.84
N THR A 232 10.14 10.03 -43.26
CA THR A 232 10.69 8.67 -43.11
C THR A 232 11.88 8.47 -44.05
N GLU A 233 12.79 7.56 -43.68
CA GLU A 233 14.00 7.29 -44.46
C GLU A 233 13.68 6.89 -45.91
N ILE A 234 12.68 6.03 -46.08
CA ILE A 234 12.24 5.52 -47.39
C ILE A 234 11.70 6.65 -48.27
N PHE A 235 10.82 7.50 -47.72
CA PHE A 235 10.29 8.65 -48.46
C PHE A 235 11.41 9.59 -48.89
N SER A 236 12.36 9.85 -47.98
CA SER A 236 13.51 10.72 -48.24
C SER A 236 14.39 10.18 -49.38
N LYS A 237 14.71 8.88 -49.37
CA LYS A 237 15.46 8.22 -50.45
C LYS A 237 14.75 8.34 -51.80
N VAL A 238 13.45 8.03 -51.84
CA VAL A 238 12.66 8.06 -53.08
C VAL A 238 12.52 9.48 -53.63
N ALA A 239 12.27 10.46 -52.77
CA ALA A 239 12.17 11.86 -53.16
C ALA A 239 13.49 12.37 -53.77
N ILE A 240 14.62 12.02 -53.16
CA ILE A 240 15.95 12.39 -53.65
C ILE A 240 16.26 11.70 -54.99
N MET A 241 15.96 10.41 -55.12
CA MET A 241 16.13 9.66 -56.39
C MET A 241 15.26 10.20 -57.53
N LYS A 242 14.08 10.75 -57.21
CA LYS A 242 13.21 11.42 -58.19
C LYS A 242 13.76 12.79 -58.60
N GLN A 243 14.33 13.55 -57.66
CA GLN A 243 14.89 14.88 -57.93
C GLN A 243 16.25 14.83 -58.63
N SER A 244 17.09 13.86 -58.29
CA SER A 244 18.43 13.72 -58.85
C SER A 244 18.68 12.26 -59.25
N PRO A 245 18.67 11.94 -60.56
CA PRO A 245 19.03 10.62 -61.06
C PRO A 245 20.45 10.20 -60.66
N GLY A 246 21.32 11.15 -60.31
CA GLY A 246 22.68 10.88 -59.82
C GLY A 246 22.73 10.13 -58.49
N CYS A 247 21.62 10.07 -57.74
CA CYS A 247 21.51 9.27 -56.52
C CYS A 247 21.02 7.83 -56.77
N LYS A 248 20.86 7.44 -58.05
CA LYS A 248 20.65 6.05 -58.45
C LYS A 248 21.99 5.42 -58.82
N LYS A 249 22.27 4.22 -58.33
CA LYS A 249 23.36 3.37 -58.82
C LYS A 249 23.16 3.17 -60.32
N LYS A 250 24.22 3.34 -61.09
CA LYS A 250 24.24 2.98 -62.51
C LYS A 250 24.52 1.48 -62.55
N ASP A 251 23.58 0.72 -63.11
CA ASP A 251 23.79 -0.71 -63.43
C ASP A 251 24.96 -0.87 -64.41
#